data_AF-A0A9X1JY69-F1
#
_entry.id   AF-A0A9X1JY69-F1
#
_cell.length_a   1.000
_cell.length_b   1.000
_cell.length_c   1.000
_cell.angle_alpha   90.00
_cell.angle_beta   90.00
_cell.angle_gamma   90.00
#
_symmetry.space_group_name_H-M   'P 1'
#
loop_
_entity.id
_entity.type
_entity.pdbx_description
1 polymer ?
#
loop_
_entity_poly.entity_id
_entity_poly.type
_entity_poly.pdbx_seq_one_letter_code
_entity_poly.pdbx_strand_id
1 'polypeptide(L)' 'MERAVIYDANGRLVQQVDLRGMATERTFNVSSLASGVYMVQIQSESAQTVKRLVRR' A
#
# COMPACT_ATOMS: atom_id res chain seq x y z
N MET A 1 -15.75 1.66 0.71
CA MET A 1 -14.61 0.70 0.79
C MET A 1 -13.31 1.47 1.04
N GLU A 2 -12.49 1.04 2.01
CA GLU A 2 -11.21 1.69 2.35
C GLU A 2 -10.08 0.66 2.39
N ARG A 3 -9.06 0.82 1.56
CA ARG A 3 -7.95 -0.14 1.48
C ARG A 3 -6.67 0.46 0.91
N ALA A 4 -5.55 -0.16 1.24
CA ALA A 4 -4.30 -0.01 0.50
C ALA A 4 -3.92 -1.32 -0.19
N VAL A 5 -3.41 -1.24 -1.41
CA VAL A 5 -2.86 -2.37 -2.16
C VAL A 5 -1.45 -2.02 -2.59
N ILE A 6 -0.53 -2.97 -2.41
CA ILE A 6 0.88 -2.81 -2.72
C ILE A 6 1.20 -3.71 -3.90
N TYR A 7 1.79 -3.12 -4.94
CA TYR A 7 2.29 -3.81 -6.12
C TYR A 7 3.80 -3.69 -6.20
N ASP A 8 4.46 -4.73 -6.68
CA ASP A 8 5.88 -4.66 -7.06
C ASP A 8 6.07 -3.93 -8.40
N ALA A 9 7.33 -3.75 -8.81
CA ALA A 9 7.68 -3.09 -10.07
C ALA A 9 7.11 -3.78 -11.33
N ASN A 10 6.76 -5.07 -11.24
CA ASN A 10 6.16 -5.83 -12.33
C ASN A 10 4.62 -5.76 -12.31
N GLY A 11 4.02 -5.02 -11.37
CA GLY A 11 2.58 -4.92 -11.20
C GLY A 11 1.96 -6.10 -10.46
N ARG A 12 2.75 -6.99 -9.85
CA ARG A 12 2.25 -8.12 -9.07
C ARG A 12 1.74 -7.63 -7.72
N LEU A 13 0.54 -8.07 -7.32
CA LEU A 13 0.02 -7.77 -5.99
C LEU A 13 0.88 -8.48 -4.93
N VAL A 14 1.41 -7.69 -4.00
CA VAL A 14 2.28 -8.18 -2.92
C VAL A 14 1.54 -8.22 -1.60
N GLN A 15 0.76 -7.18 -1.30
CA GLN A 15 0.05 -7.08 -0.03
C GLN A 15 -1.19 -6.21 -0.16
N GLN A 16 -2.13 -6.47 0.73
CA GLN A 16 -3.35 -5.69 0.87
C GLN A 16 -3.59 -5.38 2.34
N VAL A 17 -3.95 -4.13 2.61
CA VAL A 17 -4.21 -3.63 3.96
C VAL A 17 -5.62 -3.07 3.99
N ASP A 18 -6.43 -3.57 4.90
CA ASP A 18 -7.73 -2.98 5.21
C ASP A 18 -7.52 -1.69 5.99
N LEU A 19 -8.10 -0.59 5.51
CA LEU A 19 -7.98 0.73 6.11
C LEU A 19 -9.26 1.17 6.84
N ARG A 20 -10.30 0.30 6.88
CA ARG A 20 -11.55 0.63 7.56
C ARG A 20 -11.32 1.04 9.01
N GLY A 21 -11.85 2.19 9.40
CA GLY A 21 -11.74 2.71 10.77
C GLY A 21 -10.36 3.25 11.12
N MET A 22 -9.51 3.53 10.13
CA MET A 22 -8.27 4.28 10.34
C MET A 22 -8.62 5.71 10.76
N ALA A 23 -8.20 6.13 11.95
CA ALA A 23 -8.45 7.49 12.44
C ALA A 23 -7.59 8.52 11.67
N THR A 24 -6.26 8.45 11.84
CA THR A 24 -5.32 9.38 11.20
C THR A 24 -4.20 8.63 10.47
N GLU A 25 -3.73 7.53 11.06
CA GLU A 25 -2.62 6.74 10.54
C GLU A 25 -2.85 5.24 10.71
N ARG A 26 -2.24 4.45 9.82
CA ARG A 26 -2.15 2.99 9.92
C ARG A 26 -0.76 2.55 9.52
N THR A 27 -0.05 1.91 10.44
CA THR A 27 1.25 1.29 10.19
C THR A 27 1.05 -0.17 9.78
N PHE A 28 1.80 -0.62 8.78
CA PHE A 28 1.87 -2.03 8.40
C PHE A 28 3.33 -2.44 8.20
N ASN A 29 3.62 -3.71 8.48
CA ASN A 29 4.97 -4.23 8.37
C ASN A 29 5.31 -4.53 6.90
N VAL A 30 6.44 -3.97 6.43
CA VAL A 30 7.00 -4.21 5.10
C VAL A 30 8.29 -5.03 5.13
N SER A 31 8.72 -5.54 6.29
CA SER A 31 10.04 -6.15 6.49
C SER A 31 10.30 -7.31 5.53
N SER A 32 9.28 -8.07 5.16
CA SER A 32 9.33 -9.19 4.20
C SER A 32 9.50 -8.78 2.74
N LEU A 33 9.35 -7.49 2.41
CA LEU A 33 9.57 -6.99 1.05
C LEU A 33 11.06 -7.02 0.72
N ALA A 34 11.39 -7.64 -0.42
CA ALA A 34 12.72 -7.56 -1.00
C ALA A 34 13.08 -6.11 -1.38
N SER A 35 14.36 -5.81 -1.50
CA SER A 35 14.82 -4.52 -2.01
C SER A 35 14.27 -4.27 -3.42
N GLY A 36 13.75 -3.07 -3.66
CA GLY A 36 13.05 -2.75 -4.89
C GLY A 36 12.09 -1.57 -4.77
N VAL A 37 11.36 -1.33 -5.85
CA VAL A 37 10.35 -0.28 -5.94
C VAL A 37 8.97 -0.89 -5.92
N TYR A 38 8.07 -0.28 -5.13
CA TYR A 38 6.69 -0.69 -4.96
C TYR A 38 5.75 0.49 -5.15
N MET A 39 4.56 0.21 -5.68
CA MET A 39 3.47 1.17 -5.77
C MET A 39 2.41 0.85 -4.73
N VAL A 40 2.09 1.82 -3.87
CA VAL A 40 1.05 1.71 -2.85
C VAL A 40 -0.14 2.51 -3.34
N GLN A 41 -1.19 1.82 -3.75
CA GLN A 41 -2.46 2.42 -4.14
C GLN A 41 -3.39 2.45 -2.92
N ILE A 42 -3.80 3.64 -2.52
CA ILE A 42 -4.69 3.87 -1.38
C ILE A 42 -6.03 4.34 -1.95
N GLN A 43 -7.11 3.64 -1.61
CA GLN A 43 -8.46 3.90 -2.08
C GLN A 43 -9.37 4.11 -0.87
N SER A 44 -10.16 5.18 -0.92
CA SER A 44 -11.33 5.40 -0.06
C SER A 44 -12.59 5.43 -0.94
N GLU A 45 -13.75 5.71 -0.35
CA GLU A 45 -15.00 5.84 -1.12
C GLU A 45 -14.99 7.03 -2.08
N SER A 46 -14.33 8.12 -1.71
CA SER A 46 -14.39 9.39 -2.43
C SER A 46 -13.08 9.76 -3.13
N ALA A 47 -11.97 9.04 -2.85
CA ALA A 47 -10.67 9.41 -3.35
C ALA A 47 -9.75 8.20 -3.60
N GLN A 48 -8.79 8.41 -4.49
CA GLN A 48 -7.69 7.49 -4.71
C GLN A 48 -6.38 8.26 -4.76
N THR A 49 -5.33 7.70 -4.15
CA THR A 49 -3.96 8.20 -4.26
C THR A 49 -2.98 7.05 -4.47
N VAL A 50 -1.85 7.35 -5.09
CA VAL A 50 -0.77 6.39 -5.32
C VAL A 50 0.52 6.96 -4.76
N LYS A 51 1.24 6.15 -3.97
CA LYS A 51 2.55 6.50 -3.41
C LYS A 51 3.61 5.50 -3.89
N ARG A 52 4.81 6.00 -4.15
CA ARG A 52 5.98 5.16 -4.44
C ARG A 52 6.73 4.85 -3.14
N LEU A 53 6.95 3.57 -2.89
CA LEU A 53 7.78 3.06 -1.81
C LEU A 53 9.08 2.51 -2.40
N VAL A 54 10.22 2.92 -1.86
CA VAL A 54 11.54 2.38 -2.24
C VAL A 54 12.08 1.63 -1.04
N ARG A 55 12.26 0.32 -1.19
CA ARG A 55 12.91 -0.53 -0.19
C ARG A 55 14.37 -0.73 -0.59
N ARG A 56 15.28 -0.43 0.32
CA ARG A 56 16.71 -0.73 0.20
C ARG A 56 17.03 -1.94 1.06
#